data_AF-T0Q7N1-F1
#
_entry.id   AF-T0Q7N1-F1
#
_cell.length_a   1.000
_cell.length_b   1.000
_cell.length_c   1.000
_cell.angle_alpha   90.00
_cell.angle_beta   90.00
_cell.angle_gamma   90.00
#
_symmetry.space_group_name_H-M   'P 1'
#
loop_
_entity.id
_entity.type
_entity.pdbx_description
1 polymer ?
#
loop_
_entity_poly.entity_id
_entity_poly.type
_entity_poly.pdbx_seq_one_letter_code
_entity_poly.pdbx_strand_id
1 'polypeptide(L)'
;MAATFTSVVLGQPELAAIIFGYQAGVSEDVRPAFIACKQLLEFDSSSSMYWQDESFRETFAPNAVWSHDHEMFFCYQYALRRNEIDARLPLHLAITEGFTHLTKRILGCRPDLASEDAIILAFLNDHVEIAEVLLDARATKVPELYRRGVIQSDKTGDLSLLNSAHIEY
;
A
#
# COMPACT_ATOMS: atom_id res chain seq x y z
N MET A 1 -4.13 -42.82 11.61
CA MET A 1 -3.71 -41.50 12.10
C MET A 1 -4.91 -40.57 11.99
N ALA A 2 -5.33 -39.93 13.07
CA ALA A 2 -6.45 -38.99 13.02
C ALA A 2 -5.99 -37.71 12.31
N ALA A 3 -6.74 -37.27 11.30
CA ALA A 3 -6.47 -36.00 10.65
C ALA A 3 -6.68 -34.87 11.67
N THR A 4 -5.66 -34.04 11.85
CA THR A 4 -5.76 -32.86 12.73
C THR A 4 -6.39 -31.73 11.94
N PHE A 5 -7.03 -30.78 12.64
CA PHE A 5 -7.56 -29.58 12.00
C PHE A 5 -6.52 -28.91 11.08
N THR A 6 -5.28 -28.81 11.54
CA THR A 6 -4.16 -28.27 10.76
C THR A 6 -3.88 -29.09 9.50
N SER A 7 -3.88 -30.43 9.57
CA SER A 7 -3.60 -31.26 8.40
C SER A 7 -4.75 -31.26 7.38
N VAL A 8 -5.99 -31.07 7.84
CA VAL A 8 -7.16 -30.95 6.96
C VAL A 8 -7.17 -29.59 6.25
N VAL A 9 -6.91 -28.51 6.99
CA VAL A 9 -6.87 -27.15 6.42
C VAL A 9 -5.70 -27.00 5.43
N LEU A 10 -4.49 -27.43 5.79
CA LEU A 10 -3.33 -27.34 4.90
C LEU A 10 -3.39 -28.33 3.73
N GLY A 11 -4.16 -29.42 3.86
CA GLY A 11 -4.38 -30.39 2.79
C GLY A 11 -5.44 -29.97 1.76
N GLN A 12 -6.13 -28.85 1.99
CA GLN A 12 -7.18 -28.34 1.11
C GLN A 12 -6.92 -26.87 0.77
N PRO A 13 -6.23 -26.59 -0.35
CA PRO A 13 -5.74 -25.26 -0.68
C PRO A 13 -6.86 -24.21 -0.80
N GLU A 14 -8.06 -24.61 -1.23
CA GLU A 14 -9.22 -23.71 -1.33
C GLU A 14 -9.70 -23.28 0.06
N LEU A 15 -9.73 -24.20 1.03
CA LEU A 15 -10.13 -23.91 2.41
C LEU A 15 -9.06 -23.15 3.19
N ALA A 16 -7.78 -23.45 2.95
CA ALA A 16 -6.68 -22.65 3.46
C ALA A 16 -6.76 -21.20 2.95
N ALA A 17 -7.01 -21.00 1.65
CA ALA A 17 -7.17 -19.67 1.06
C ALA A 17 -8.34 -18.89 1.68
N ILE A 18 -9.46 -19.56 1.97
CA ILE A 18 -10.61 -18.96 2.66
C ILE A 18 -10.23 -18.57 4.10
N ILE A 19 -9.65 -19.49 4.88
CA ILE A 19 -9.32 -19.25 6.30
C ILE A 19 -8.25 -18.16 6.43
N PHE A 20 -7.20 -18.19 5.62
CA PHE A 20 -6.18 -17.14 5.59
C PHE A 20 -6.69 -15.83 4.99
N GLY A 21 -7.75 -15.88 4.17
CA GLY A 21 -8.48 -14.69 3.73
C GLY A 21 -9.30 -14.02 4.84
N TYR A 22 -9.69 -14.77 5.88
CA TYR A 22 -10.47 -14.27 7.02
C TYR A 22 -9.63 -13.97 8.27
N GLN A 23 -8.38 -14.41 8.34
CA GLN A 23 -7.47 -14.00 9.39
C GLN A 23 -6.95 -12.60 9.07
N ALA A 24 -7.14 -11.66 10.00
CA ALA A 24 -6.50 -10.34 9.93
C ALA A 24 -4.98 -10.54 10.02
N GLY A 25 -4.36 -10.70 8.86
CA GLY A 25 -3.02 -11.23 8.75
C GLY A 25 -2.70 -11.48 7.29
N VAL A 26 -2.25 -10.40 6.62
CA VAL A 26 -1.56 -10.34 5.33
C VAL A 26 -1.48 -11.69 4.62
N SER A 27 -2.41 -11.93 3.68
CA SER A 27 -2.43 -13.13 2.85
C SER A 27 -1.07 -13.38 2.20
N GLU A 28 -0.72 -14.65 1.95
CA GLU A 28 0.61 -15.03 1.44
C GLU A 28 1.03 -14.25 0.20
N ASP A 29 0.07 -13.87 -0.66
CA ASP A 29 0.31 -13.11 -1.89
C ASP A 29 0.70 -11.65 -1.65
N VAL A 30 0.25 -11.04 -0.55
CA VAL A 30 0.60 -9.66 -0.17
C VAL A 30 1.75 -9.61 0.82
N ARG A 31 2.13 -10.72 1.45
CA ARG A 31 3.20 -10.80 2.45
C ARG A 31 4.54 -10.23 1.98
N PRO A 32 5.02 -10.52 0.76
CA PRO A 32 6.29 -9.97 0.27
C PRO A 32 6.32 -8.44 0.30
N ALA A 33 5.24 -7.77 -0.09
CA ALA A 33 5.12 -6.30 -0.06
C ALA A 33 5.32 -5.72 1.36
N PHE A 34 4.69 -6.33 2.38
CA PHE A 34 4.86 -5.89 3.76
C PHE A 34 6.25 -6.17 4.33
N ILE A 35 6.84 -7.31 3.96
CA ILE A 35 8.22 -7.66 4.35
C ILE A 35 9.19 -6.66 3.74
N ALA A 36 9.06 -6.37 2.44
CA ALA A 36 9.89 -5.40 1.73
C ALA A 36 9.83 -4.03 2.41
N CYS A 37 8.63 -3.49 2.68
CA CYS A 37 8.51 -2.21 3.37
C CYS A 37 9.10 -2.19 4.78
N LYS A 38 9.15 -3.34 5.46
CA LYS A 38 9.65 -3.42 6.84
C LYS A 38 11.15 -3.65 6.93
N GLN A 39 11.72 -4.40 5.99
CA GLN A 39 13.09 -4.92 6.08
C GLN A 39 14.04 -4.30 5.05
N LEU A 40 13.50 -3.79 3.95
CA LEU A 40 14.27 -3.33 2.80
C LEU A 40 14.11 -1.82 2.57
N LEU A 41 13.45 -1.12 3.51
CA LEU A 41 13.39 0.34 3.54
C LEU A 41 14.03 0.86 4.83
N GLU A 42 14.86 1.88 4.68
CA GLU A 42 15.40 2.67 5.78
C GLU A 42 14.75 4.05 5.79
N PHE A 43 14.19 4.45 6.93
CA PHE A 43 13.51 5.73 7.07
C PHE A 43 14.43 6.78 7.71
N ASP A 44 14.70 7.86 6.97
CA ASP A 44 15.41 9.03 7.50
C ASP A 44 14.41 10.10 7.97
N SER A 45 14.23 10.17 9.29
CA SER A 45 13.35 11.15 9.93
C SER A 45 13.79 12.62 9.76
N SER A 46 15.08 12.88 9.46
CA SER A 46 15.60 14.24 9.34
C SER A 46 15.18 14.90 8.03
N SER A 47 15.00 14.09 6.99
CA SER A 47 14.67 14.51 5.63
C SER A 47 13.32 13.97 5.15
N SER A 48 12.63 13.18 5.99
CA SER A 48 11.34 12.56 5.71
C SER A 48 11.33 11.73 4.43
N MET A 49 12.37 10.92 4.22
CA MET A 49 12.53 10.07 3.05
C MET A 49 12.75 8.60 3.42
N TYR A 50 12.44 7.72 2.48
CA TYR A 50 12.77 6.30 2.53
C TYR A 50 13.87 6.00 1.53
N TRP A 51 14.89 5.29 1.98
CA TRP A 51 15.93 4.68 1.16
C TRP A 51 15.56 3.22 0.93
N GLN A 52 15.71 2.73 -0.30
CA GLN A 52 15.38 1.34 -0.63
C GLN A 52 16.64 0.52 -0.90
N ASP A 53 16.62 -0.73 -0.44
CA ASP A 53 17.57 -1.75 -0.85
C ASP A 53 17.37 -2.11 -2.34
N GLU A 54 18.42 -2.55 -3.02
CA GLU A 54 18.36 -2.97 -4.44
C GLU A 54 17.31 -4.07 -4.67
N SER A 55 17.12 -4.97 -3.70
CA SER A 55 16.15 -6.07 -3.77
C SER A 55 14.71 -5.66 -3.42
N PHE A 56 14.48 -4.40 -3.03
CA PHE A 56 13.17 -3.92 -2.57
C PHE A 56 12.08 -4.16 -3.60
N ARG A 57 12.30 -3.72 -4.84
CA ARG A 57 11.29 -3.75 -5.90
C ARG A 57 10.88 -5.17 -6.29
N GLU A 58 11.87 -6.03 -6.47
CA GLU A 58 11.66 -7.44 -6.78
C GLU A 58 10.94 -8.16 -5.63
N THR A 59 11.24 -7.82 -4.38
CA THR A 59 10.55 -8.41 -3.22
C THR A 59 9.14 -7.86 -3.06
N PHE A 60 8.93 -6.56 -3.30
CA PHE A 60 7.65 -5.89 -3.07
C PHE A 60 6.60 -6.30 -4.12
N ALA A 61 6.97 -6.26 -5.39
CA ALA A 61 6.11 -6.62 -6.51
C ALA A 61 6.94 -7.34 -7.59
N PRO A 62 7.14 -8.67 -7.44
CA PRO A 62 7.94 -9.44 -8.39
C PRO A 62 7.38 -9.34 -9.81
N ASN A 63 8.25 -9.11 -10.79
CA ASN A 63 7.89 -8.94 -12.21
C ASN A 63 7.00 -7.72 -12.53
N ALA A 64 6.82 -6.78 -11.61
CA ALA A 64 6.09 -5.55 -11.89
C ALA A 64 6.96 -4.53 -12.61
N VAL A 65 6.34 -3.71 -13.47
CA VAL A 65 7.00 -2.56 -14.11
C VAL A 65 6.81 -1.36 -13.19
N TRP A 66 7.91 -0.82 -12.67
CA TRP A 66 7.90 0.34 -11.80
C TRP A 66 7.92 1.63 -12.62
N SER A 67 7.18 2.63 -12.14
CA SER A 67 7.02 3.91 -12.84
C SER A 67 8.23 4.82 -12.71
N HIS A 68 8.99 4.66 -11.62
CA HIS A 68 10.15 5.50 -11.32
C HIS A 68 11.38 4.67 -10.97
N ASP A 69 12.55 5.10 -11.46
CA ASP A 69 13.83 4.50 -11.10
C ASP A 69 14.60 5.34 -10.06
N HIS A 70 14.00 5.53 -8.89
CA HIS A 70 14.64 6.26 -7.78
C HIS A 70 15.04 5.31 -6.66
N GLU A 71 16.28 5.41 -6.16
CA GLU A 71 16.81 4.70 -4.98
C GLU A 71 16.16 5.17 -3.65
N MET A 72 15.45 6.30 -3.70
CA MET A 72 14.79 6.90 -2.55
C MET A 72 13.51 7.60 -2.96
N PHE A 73 12.63 7.83 -1.98
CA PHE A 73 11.41 8.61 -2.20
C PHE A 73 10.98 9.36 -0.94
N PHE A 74 10.26 10.47 -1.13
CA PHE A 74 9.81 11.31 -0.03
C PHE A 74 8.44 10.88 0.49
N CYS A 75 8.25 10.98 1.81
CA CYS A 75 6.97 10.63 2.46
C CYS A 75 5.77 11.37 1.85
N TYR A 76 5.95 12.65 1.50
CA TYR A 76 4.85 13.47 1.00
C TYR A 76 4.35 13.00 -0.38
N GLN A 77 5.23 12.52 -1.27
CA GLN A 77 4.85 12.00 -2.59
C GLN A 77 3.87 10.81 -2.48
N TYR A 78 3.91 10.11 -1.35
CA TYR A 78 3.07 8.96 -1.04
C TYR A 78 2.02 9.26 0.04
N ALA A 79 1.75 10.53 0.36
CA ALA A 79 0.80 10.94 1.38
C ALA A 79 1.02 10.28 2.77
N LEU A 80 2.29 10.04 3.12
CA LEU A 80 2.70 9.40 4.37
C LEU A 80 3.08 10.43 5.43
N ARG A 81 3.03 10.00 6.69
CA ARG A 81 3.54 10.80 7.82
C ARG A 81 5.03 11.06 7.66
N ARG A 82 5.45 12.29 7.98
CA ARG A 82 6.82 12.78 7.78
C ARG A 82 7.79 12.44 8.93
N ASN A 83 7.26 12.05 10.08
CA ASN A 83 8.03 11.96 11.33
C ASN A 83 8.17 10.52 11.85
N GLU A 84 7.51 9.55 11.21
CA GLU A 84 7.50 8.16 11.63
C GLU A 84 7.25 7.24 10.44
N ILE A 85 7.61 5.97 10.60
CA ILE A 85 7.26 4.92 9.63
C ILE A 85 5.74 4.78 9.61
N ASP A 86 5.14 5.09 8.47
CA ASP A 86 3.71 5.07 8.30
C ASP A 86 3.23 3.66 7.93
N ALA A 87 2.32 3.09 8.73
CA ALA A 87 1.78 1.76 8.49
C ALA A 87 1.04 1.64 7.14
N ARG A 88 0.59 2.76 6.56
CA ARG A 88 -0.13 2.81 5.28
C ARG A 88 0.79 2.69 4.05
N LEU A 89 2.11 2.75 4.26
CA LEU A 89 3.12 2.73 3.21
C LEU A 89 2.90 1.63 2.15
N PRO A 90 2.66 0.35 2.49
CA PRO A 90 2.48 -0.70 1.47
C PRO A 90 1.28 -0.43 0.54
N LEU A 91 0.17 0.08 1.09
CA LEU A 91 -1.02 0.40 0.31
C LEU A 91 -0.78 1.63 -0.58
N HIS A 92 -0.21 2.69 -0.01
CA HIS A 92 0.01 3.94 -0.73
C HIS A 92 1.04 3.78 -1.85
N LEU A 93 2.11 3.00 -1.62
CA LEU A 93 3.10 2.67 -2.64
C LEU A 93 2.48 1.88 -3.80
N ALA A 94 1.68 0.85 -3.50
CA ALA A 94 0.98 0.09 -4.54
C ALA A 94 0.02 0.95 -5.37
N ILE A 95 -0.58 1.97 -4.77
CA ILE A 95 -1.44 2.93 -5.47
C ILE A 95 -0.60 3.84 -6.38
N THR A 96 0.44 4.48 -5.85
CA THR A 96 1.30 5.40 -6.61
C THR A 96 1.94 4.72 -7.81
N GLU A 97 2.39 3.47 -7.65
CA GLU A 97 3.00 2.70 -8.75
C GLU A 97 1.98 2.06 -9.71
N GLY A 98 0.68 2.22 -9.46
CA GLY A 98 -0.36 1.69 -10.35
C GLY A 98 -0.55 0.18 -10.27
N PHE A 99 -0.15 -0.46 -9.16
CA PHE A 99 -0.30 -1.90 -8.97
C PHE A 99 -1.72 -2.25 -8.54
N THR A 100 -2.65 -2.22 -9.50
CA THR A 100 -4.09 -2.40 -9.26
C THR A 100 -4.42 -3.71 -8.54
N HIS A 101 -3.84 -4.82 -8.98
CA HIS A 101 -4.10 -6.12 -8.34
C HIS A 101 -3.61 -6.13 -6.89
N LEU A 102 -2.37 -5.68 -6.65
CA LEU A 102 -1.80 -5.61 -5.32
C LEU A 102 -2.62 -4.68 -4.40
N THR A 103 -3.06 -3.53 -4.92
CA THR A 103 -3.93 -2.60 -4.19
C THR A 103 -5.24 -3.25 -3.76
N LYS A 104 -5.95 -3.92 -4.68
CA LYS A 104 -7.20 -4.66 -4.38
C LYS A 104 -6.97 -5.70 -3.28
N ARG A 105 -5.86 -6.44 -3.35
CA ARG A 105 -5.50 -7.47 -2.38
C ARG A 105 -5.15 -6.90 -1.01
N ILE A 106 -4.26 -5.90 -0.95
CA ILE A 106 -3.90 -5.22 0.31
C ILE A 106 -5.13 -4.64 0.98
N LEU A 107 -5.99 -3.95 0.22
CA LEU A 107 -7.22 -3.34 0.74
C LEU A 107 -8.19 -4.38 1.31
N GLY A 108 -8.31 -5.55 0.66
CA GLY A 108 -9.13 -6.65 1.14
C GLY A 108 -8.60 -7.27 2.44
N CYS A 109 -7.28 -7.42 2.57
CA CYS A 109 -6.65 -8.02 3.76
C CYS A 109 -6.51 -7.05 4.94
N ARG A 110 -6.30 -5.77 4.65
CA ARG A 110 -5.96 -4.72 5.62
C ARG A 110 -6.70 -3.41 5.30
N PRO A 111 -8.04 -3.40 5.38
CA PRO A 111 -8.84 -2.20 5.15
C PRO A 111 -8.51 -1.06 6.13
N ASP A 112 -7.94 -1.39 7.28
CA ASP A 112 -7.51 -0.43 8.31
C ASP A 112 -6.39 0.52 7.85
N LEU A 113 -5.64 0.14 6.81
CA LEU A 113 -4.59 0.97 6.19
C LEU A 113 -5.17 2.01 5.23
N ALA A 114 -6.45 1.90 4.87
CA ALA A 114 -7.08 2.81 3.94
C ALA A 114 -7.38 4.17 4.61
N SER A 115 -7.32 5.22 3.79
CA SER A 115 -7.69 6.58 4.18
C SER A 115 -8.09 7.37 2.94
N GLU A 116 -8.66 8.56 3.11
CA GLU A 116 -9.02 9.43 2.00
C GLU A 116 -7.81 9.79 1.10
N ASP A 117 -6.60 9.85 1.68
CA ASP A 117 -5.34 10.06 0.95
C ASP A 117 -5.13 9.01 -0.16
N ALA A 118 -5.58 7.77 0.06
CA ALA A 118 -5.44 6.69 -0.92
C ALA A 118 -6.20 7.02 -2.22
N ILE A 119 -7.39 7.61 -2.10
CA ILE A 119 -8.21 8.04 -3.24
C ILE A 119 -7.55 9.24 -3.92
N ILE A 120 -7.08 10.21 -3.14
CA ILE A 120 -6.41 11.40 -3.66
C ILE A 120 -5.15 11.00 -4.44
N LEU A 121 -4.31 10.12 -3.89
CA LEU A 121 -3.11 9.60 -4.55
C LEU A 121 -3.42 8.90 -5.87
N ALA A 122 -4.49 8.09 -5.93
CA ALA A 122 -4.89 7.43 -7.16
C ALA A 122 -5.22 8.45 -8.27
N PHE A 123 -5.89 9.56 -7.91
CA PHE A 123 -6.14 10.65 -8.85
C PHE A 123 -4.89 11.44 -9.22
N LEU A 124 -4.00 11.72 -8.26
CA LEU A 124 -2.77 12.49 -8.51
C LEU A 124 -1.80 11.77 -9.44
N ASN A 125 -1.84 10.43 -9.50
CA ASN A 125 -1.00 9.61 -10.36
C ASN A 125 -1.75 9.07 -11.59
N ASP A 126 -2.93 9.62 -11.91
CA ASP A 126 -3.77 9.24 -13.05
C ASP A 126 -4.17 7.74 -13.11
N HIS A 127 -4.17 7.05 -11.96
CA HIS A 127 -4.58 5.64 -11.85
C HIS A 127 -6.09 5.51 -11.70
N VAL A 128 -6.82 5.85 -12.76
CA VAL A 128 -8.30 5.92 -12.77
C VAL A 128 -8.96 4.60 -12.34
N GLU A 129 -8.44 3.45 -12.78
CA GLU A 129 -8.98 2.14 -12.38
C GLU A 129 -8.87 1.93 -10.86
N ILE A 130 -7.75 2.35 -10.25
CA ILE A 130 -7.54 2.24 -8.81
C ILE A 130 -8.49 3.21 -8.08
N ALA A 131 -8.65 4.43 -8.59
CA ALA A 131 -9.56 5.40 -8.01
C ALA A 131 -11.02 4.90 -7.99
N GLU A 132 -11.48 4.29 -9.09
CA GLU A 132 -12.81 3.68 -9.20
C GLU A 132 -12.99 2.57 -8.16
N VAL A 133 -12.01 1.65 -8.06
CA VAL A 133 -12.01 0.56 -7.07
C VAL A 133 -12.10 1.08 -5.64
N LEU A 134 -11.35 2.14 -5.31
CA LEU A 134 -11.38 2.74 -3.98
C LEU A 134 -12.72 3.44 -3.71
N LEU A 135 -13.29 4.14 -4.68
CA LEU A 135 -14.60 4.80 -4.53
C LEU A 135 -15.72 3.78 -4.30
N ASP A 136 -15.72 2.68 -5.06
CA ASP A 136 -16.66 1.58 -4.88
C ASP A 136 -16.48 0.90 -3.52
N ALA A 137 -15.23 0.65 -3.11
CA ALA A 137 -14.93 0.06 -1.81
C ALA A 137 -15.38 0.97 -0.66
N ARG A 138 -15.20 2.29 -0.79
CA ARG A 138 -15.64 3.29 0.20
C ARG A 138 -17.15 3.26 0.40
N ALA A 139 -17.91 3.13 -0.69
CA ALA A 139 -19.37 3.11 -0.62
C ALA A 139 -19.94 1.80 -0.03
N THR A 140 -19.18 0.70 -0.07
CA THR A 140 -19.74 -0.64 0.16
C THR A 140 -19.13 -1.41 1.34
N LYS A 141 -17.80 -1.34 1.53
CA LYS A 141 -17.07 -2.33 2.35
C LYS A 141 -15.98 -1.75 3.25
N VAL A 142 -15.43 -0.59 2.92
CA VAL A 142 -14.25 -0.01 3.61
C VAL A 142 -14.56 1.41 4.10
N PRO A 143 -15.23 1.56 5.25
CA PRO A 143 -15.54 2.88 5.82
C PRO A 143 -14.28 3.68 6.18
N GLU A 144 -13.13 3.03 6.31
CA GLU A 144 -11.82 3.67 6.55
C GLU A 144 -11.42 4.67 5.47
N LEU A 145 -11.94 4.51 4.25
CA LEU A 145 -11.74 5.47 3.16
C LEU A 145 -12.44 6.82 3.37
N TYR A 146 -13.27 6.96 4.42
CA TYR A 146 -13.76 8.27 4.90
C TYR A 146 -12.85 8.91 5.96
N ARG A 147 -11.86 8.17 6.49
CA ARG A 147 -10.94 8.74 7.49
C ARG A 147 -10.04 9.76 6.80
N ARG A 148 -9.99 10.95 7.40
CA ARG A 148 -9.04 12.00 6.97
C ARG A 148 -7.62 11.48 7.07
N GLY A 149 -6.88 11.68 5.99
CA GLY A 149 -5.47 11.39 5.92
C GLY A 149 -4.60 12.60 6.24
N VAL A 150 -3.31 12.47 5.94
CA VAL A 150 -2.27 13.46 6.22
C VAL A 150 -2.46 14.72 5.38
N ILE A 151 -2.89 14.57 4.11
CA ILE A 151 -3.03 15.70 3.15
C ILE A 151 -3.98 16.78 3.69
N GLN A 152 -5.07 16.38 4.35
CA GLN A 152 -6.04 17.34 4.92
C GLN A 152 -5.71 17.78 6.36
N SER A 153 -4.83 17.07 7.06
CA SER A 153 -4.48 17.37 8.46
C SER A 153 -3.48 18.52 8.58
N ASP A 154 -2.62 18.70 7.58
CA ASP A 154 -1.82 19.90 7.43
C ASP A 154 -2.72 21.06 6.96
N LYS A 155 -3.07 21.95 7.90
CA LYS A 155 -3.93 23.14 7.66
C LYS A 155 -3.39 24.11 6.60
N THR A 156 -2.22 23.84 6.04
CA THR A 156 -1.58 24.58 4.96
C THR A 156 -1.71 23.94 3.59
N GLY A 157 -2.28 22.72 3.46
CA GLY A 157 -2.78 22.13 2.22
C GLY A 157 -1.97 22.48 0.97
N ASP A 158 -0.64 22.45 1.04
CA ASP A 158 0.19 22.90 -0.06
C ASP A 158 0.36 21.72 -1.03
N LEU A 159 -0.73 21.48 -1.79
CA LEU A 159 -0.79 20.50 -2.86
C LEU A 159 0.29 20.77 -3.93
N SER A 160 0.92 21.96 -3.92
CA SER A 160 2.05 22.28 -4.80
C SER A 160 3.24 21.32 -4.59
N LEU A 161 3.47 20.84 -3.37
CA LEU A 161 4.53 19.87 -3.08
C LEU A 161 4.22 18.47 -3.64
N LEU A 162 2.93 18.11 -3.74
CA LEU A 162 2.51 16.85 -4.39
C LEU A 162 2.63 16.95 -5.91
N ASN A 163 2.28 18.12 -6.49
CA ASN A 163 2.37 18.36 -7.93
C ASN A 163 3.79 18.65 -8.43
N SER A 164 4.75 18.89 -7.54
CA SER A 164 6.16 19.16 -7.92
C SER A 164 6.87 17.92 -8.49
N ALA A 165 6.30 16.72 -8.34
CA ALA A 165 6.85 15.47 -8.90
C ALA A 165 6.58 15.29 -10.41
N HIS A 166 5.78 16.16 -11.04
CA HIS A 166 5.46 16.10 -12.48
C HIS A 166 6.18 17.16 -13.34
N ILE A 167 7.19 17.84 -12.78
CA ILE A 167 7.97 18.84 -13.54
C ILE A 167 9.47 18.51 -13.44
N GLU A 168 9.90 17.35 -13.93
CA GLU A 168 11.25 17.24 -14.50
C GLU A 168 11.16 16.40 -15.79
N TYR A 169 11.79 16.94 -16.84
CA TYR A 169 11.67 16.57 -18.26
C TYR A 169 12.40 15.28 -18.65
#